data_AF-A0A970IVY7-F1
#
_entry.id   AF-A0A970IVY7-F1
#
_cell.length_a   1.000
_cell.length_b   1.000
_cell.length_c   1.000
_cell.angle_alpha   90.00
_cell.angle_beta   90.00
_cell.angle_gamma   90.00
#
_symmetry.space_group_name_H-M   'P 1'
#
loop_
_entity.id
_entity.type
_entity.pdbx_description
1 polymer ?
#
loop_
_entity_poly.entity_id
_entity_poly.type
_entity_poly.pdbx_seq_one_letter_code
_entity_poly.pdbx_strand_id
1 'polypeptide(L)'
;MAEIFKSLPKVRYEGAKSTNPLAFKYYDPDRIILGKTMKEHLPFAMAWWHNLCATGSDMFGFNGPADKSFGAATTGTMEHAKAKVDAGFEFMDKLGIEYFCFHDIDLVPEADTIEETNKRLDDISDYIKTKMEATGKKLLWGTANMFSNPRFTNGAGSTNSADVFCFAAAQIKKALDLTVKLGGKGYVFWGGREGYETLLNTDMKFEQ
;
A
#
# COMPACT_ATOMS: atom_id res chain seq x y z
N MET A 1 1.81 -2.98 -21.83
CA MET A 1 0.82 -2.48 -20.85
C MET A 1 0.09 -1.32 -21.49
N ALA A 2 -1.22 -1.22 -21.31
CA ALA A 2 -1.94 0.01 -21.68
C ALA A 2 -1.43 1.14 -20.77
N GLU A 3 -1.08 2.28 -21.36
CA GLU A 3 -0.56 3.43 -20.61
C GLU A 3 -1.73 4.22 -20.00
N ILE A 4 -1.74 4.34 -18.67
CA ILE A 4 -2.77 5.01 -17.87
C ILE A 4 -2.47 6.51 -17.80
N PHE A 5 -1.21 6.89 -17.54
CA PHE A 5 -0.79 8.28 -17.41
C PHE A 5 -0.20 8.84 -18.72
N LYS A 6 -0.95 8.75 -19.83
CA LYS A 6 -0.48 9.02 -21.21
C LYS A 6 0.19 10.39 -21.42
N SER A 7 -0.18 11.40 -20.65
CA SER A 7 0.36 12.76 -20.76
C SER A 7 1.65 12.97 -19.96
N LEU A 8 2.07 12.00 -19.14
CA LEU A 8 3.22 12.13 -18.25
C LEU A 8 4.41 11.34 -18.78
N PRO A 9 5.53 12.00 -19.13
CA PRO A 9 6.76 11.31 -19.46
C PRO A 9 7.40 10.71 -18.19
N LYS A 10 8.39 9.83 -18.39
CA LYS A 10 9.29 9.43 -17.32
C LYS A 10 10.06 10.66 -16.82
N VAL A 11 10.00 10.92 -15.52
CA VAL A 11 10.64 12.05 -14.84
C VAL A 11 12.15 11.81 -14.81
N ARG A 12 12.91 12.81 -15.24
CA ARG A 12 14.38 12.78 -15.31
C ARG A 12 15.00 13.84 -14.42
N TYR A 13 16.27 13.66 -14.08
CA TYR A 13 17.06 14.70 -13.44
C TYR A 13 17.50 15.77 -14.45
N GLU A 14 17.26 17.04 -14.12
CA GLU A 14 17.66 18.20 -14.93
C GLU A 14 18.48 19.24 -14.15
N GLY A 15 18.72 18.99 -12.86
CA GLY A 15 19.53 19.86 -12.00
C GLY A 15 18.81 21.06 -11.39
N ALA A 16 19.46 21.69 -10.42
CA ALA A 16 18.86 22.66 -9.51
C ALA A 16 18.31 23.93 -10.16
N LYS A 17 18.72 24.23 -11.40
CA LYS A 17 18.27 25.40 -12.17
C LYS A 17 17.11 25.11 -13.12
N SER A 18 16.67 23.85 -13.24
CA SER A 18 15.55 23.50 -14.12
C SER A 18 14.25 24.12 -13.64
N THR A 19 13.51 24.72 -14.58
CA THR A 19 12.15 25.24 -14.38
C THR A 19 11.07 24.24 -14.80
N ASN A 20 11.43 23.10 -15.40
CA ASN A 20 10.49 22.07 -15.83
C ASN A 20 9.84 21.43 -14.60
N PRO A 21 8.53 21.57 -14.34
CA PRO A 21 7.90 21.01 -13.15
C PRO A 21 7.98 19.47 -13.08
N LEU A 22 8.10 18.78 -14.22
CA LEU A 22 8.12 17.31 -14.34
C LEU A 22 9.55 16.75 -14.46
N ALA A 23 10.50 17.36 -13.74
CA ALA A 23 11.88 16.91 -13.63
C ALA A 23 12.36 16.94 -12.17
N PHE A 24 13.29 16.06 -11.82
CA PHE A 24 14.01 16.14 -10.55
C PHE A 24 15.10 17.23 -10.62
N LYS A 25 15.16 18.07 -9.59
CA LYS A 25 16.15 19.15 -9.49
C LYS A 25 17.35 18.75 -8.64
N TYR A 26 17.16 17.75 -7.78
CA TYR A 26 18.15 17.31 -6.80
C TYR A 26 18.35 15.80 -6.77
N TYR A 27 17.30 15.02 -7.02
CA TYR A 27 17.40 13.58 -7.07
C TYR A 27 17.98 13.13 -8.42
N ASP A 28 19.27 12.83 -8.42
CA ASP A 28 19.98 12.14 -9.50
C ASP A 28 20.27 10.72 -9.01
N PRO A 29 19.53 9.70 -9.48
CA PRO A 29 19.57 8.35 -8.90
C PRO A 29 20.96 7.72 -8.93
N ASP A 30 21.80 8.06 -9.91
CA ASP A 30 23.12 7.47 -10.12
C ASP A 30 24.27 8.31 -9.54
N ARG A 31 23.97 9.50 -8.99
CA ARG A 31 24.98 10.34 -8.34
C ARG A 31 25.56 9.63 -7.12
N ILE A 32 26.89 9.52 -7.10
CA ILE A 32 27.62 8.94 -5.97
C ILE A 32 27.77 9.95 -4.83
N ILE A 33 27.33 9.57 -3.64
CA ILE A 33 27.50 10.30 -2.38
C ILE A 33 28.12 9.33 -1.38
N LEU A 34 29.31 9.65 -0.87
CA LEU A 34 30.00 8.84 0.15
C LEU A 34 30.08 7.35 -0.23
N GLY A 35 30.36 7.05 -1.50
CA GLY A 35 30.58 5.69 -2.00
C GLY A 35 29.32 4.89 -2.38
N LYS A 36 28.11 5.45 -2.28
CA LYS A 36 26.86 4.83 -2.77
C LYS A 36 26.11 5.79 -3.69
N THR A 37 25.33 5.25 -4.62
CA THR A 37 24.39 6.03 -5.44
C THR A 37 23.29 6.64 -4.57
N MET A 38 22.69 7.76 -4.99
CA MET A 38 21.57 8.37 -4.26
C MET A 38 20.40 7.39 -4.07
N LYS A 39 20.08 6.56 -5.07
CA LYS A 39 19.00 5.56 -4.96
C LYS A 39 19.28 4.48 -3.90
N GLU A 40 20.55 4.16 -3.64
CA GLU A 40 20.93 3.24 -2.56
C GLU A 40 20.78 3.88 -1.17
N HIS A 41 21.03 5.18 -1.05
CA HIS A 41 20.77 5.94 0.18
C HIS A 41 19.28 6.17 0.42
N LEU A 42 18.52 6.36 -0.66
CA LEU A 42 17.11 6.74 -0.64
C LEU A 42 16.27 5.65 -1.31
N PRO A 43 15.95 4.55 -0.60
CA PRO A 43 15.09 3.49 -1.11
C PRO A 43 13.63 3.98 -1.11
N PHE A 44 13.31 4.96 -1.96
CA PHE A 44 11.97 5.52 -2.07
C PHE A 44 10.95 4.43 -2.36
N ALA A 45 9.83 4.50 -1.66
CA ALA A 45 8.73 3.58 -1.79
C ALA A 45 7.41 4.31 -2.05
N MET A 46 6.60 3.77 -2.95
CA MET A 46 5.22 4.22 -3.14
C MET A 46 4.31 3.58 -2.08
N ALA A 47 3.58 4.41 -1.34
CA ALA A 47 2.50 3.98 -0.46
C ALA A 47 1.23 3.67 -1.27
N TRP A 48 0.78 2.41 -1.28
CA TRP A 48 -0.38 1.98 -2.07
C TRP A 48 -1.66 2.72 -1.70
N TRP A 49 -1.95 2.82 -0.40
CA TRP A 49 -3.17 3.43 0.14
C TRP A 49 -3.37 4.87 -0.34
N HIS A 50 -2.38 5.75 -0.21
CA HIS A 50 -2.53 7.14 -0.62
C HIS A 50 -2.48 7.36 -2.14
N ASN A 51 -1.67 6.59 -2.86
CA ASN A 51 -1.51 6.81 -4.30
C ASN A 51 -2.65 6.19 -5.11
N LEU A 52 -3.17 5.03 -4.68
CA LEU A 52 -4.07 4.20 -5.47
C LEU A 52 -5.44 3.96 -4.84
N CYS A 53 -5.61 4.18 -3.53
CA CYS A 53 -6.91 3.98 -2.85
C CYS A 53 -7.61 5.30 -2.52
N ALA A 54 -6.89 6.25 -1.94
CA ALA A 54 -7.48 7.49 -1.42
C ALA A 54 -8.06 8.36 -2.54
N THR A 55 -9.36 8.66 -2.44
CA THR A 55 -10.09 9.52 -3.38
C THR A 55 -10.15 10.98 -2.92
N GLY A 56 -9.67 11.28 -1.72
CA GLY A 56 -9.72 12.62 -1.12
C GLY A 56 -10.97 12.88 -0.26
N SER A 57 -11.68 11.84 0.17
CA SER A 57 -12.73 11.98 1.19
C SER A 57 -12.14 12.47 2.52
N ASP A 58 -12.93 13.22 3.27
CA ASP A 58 -12.59 13.70 4.61
C ASP A 58 -13.77 13.53 5.58
N MET A 59 -13.62 13.98 6.83
CA MET A 59 -14.65 13.84 7.87
C MET A 59 -15.95 14.61 7.60
N PHE A 60 -15.95 15.50 6.59
CA PHE A 60 -17.07 16.37 6.22
C PHE A 60 -17.61 16.06 4.80
N GLY A 61 -16.99 15.17 4.04
CA GLY A 61 -17.42 14.77 2.70
C GLY A 61 -16.93 13.37 2.29
N PHE A 62 -17.87 12.47 1.99
CA PHE A 62 -17.59 11.02 1.85
C PHE A 62 -17.28 10.52 0.42
N ASN A 63 -17.39 11.36 -0.61
CA ASN A 63 -17.07 11.01 -2.00
C ASN A 63 -15.97 11.94 -2.52
N GLY A 64 -14.73 11.63 -2.15
CA GLY A 64 -13.57 12.43 -2.55
C GLY A 64 -13.50 12.70 -4.07
N PRO A 65 -12.92 13.83 -4.49
CA PRO A 65 -13.02 14.32 -5.87
C PRO A 65 -12.14 13.56 -6.87
N ALA A 66 -11.24 12.68 -6.44
CA ALA A 66 -10.27 12.04 -7.32
C ALA A 66 -10.82 10.76 -7.97
N ASP A 67 -10.74 10.69 -9.30
CA ASP A 67 -10.96 9.45 -10.04
C ASP A 67 -9.77 8.50 -9.84
N LYS A 68 -10.07 7.34 -9.26
CA LYS A 68 -9.13 6.23 -9.02
C LYS A 68 -9.56 4.95 -9.72
N SER A 69 -10.42 5.01 -10.74
CA SER A 69 -10.86 3.84 -11.51
C SER A 69 -9.71 3.16 -12.26
N PHE A 70 -8.70 3.94 -12.66
CA PHE A 70 -7.57 3.49 -13.47
C PHE A 70 -7.99 2.74 -14.75
N GLY A 71 -9.15 3.11 -15.30
CA GLY A 71 -9.72 2.50 -16.51
C GLY A 71 -10.57 1.24 -16.28
N ALA A 72 -10.74 0.79 -15.04
CA ALA A 72 -11.68 -0.28 -14.71
C ALA A 72 -13.14 0.20 -14.85
N ALA A 73 -14.02 -0.68 -15.33
CA ALA A 73 -15.44 -0.34 -15.51
C ALA A 73 -16.16 -0.08 -14.17
N THR A 74 -15.72 -0.72 -13.08
CA THR A 74 -16.35 -0.61 -11.77
C THR A 74 -15.31 -0.69 -10.66
N THR A 75 -15.31 0.29 -9.76
CA THR A 75 -14.44 0.33 -8.58
C THR A 75 -14.88 -0.72 -7.55
N GLY A 76 -13.98 -1.09 -6.63
CA GLY A 76 -14.26 -2.13 -5.62
C GLY A 76 -14.33 -3.56 -6.16
N THR A 77 -13.85 -3.82 -7.38
CA THR A 77 -13.81 -5.16 -7.99
C THR A 77 -12.38 -5.70 -8.09
N MET A 78 -12.22 -6.99 -8.39
CA MET A 78 -10.91 -7.57 -8.69
C MET A 78 -10.32 -7.06 -10.02
N GLU A 79 -11.16 -6.63 -10.97
CA GLU A 79 -10.70 -5.92 -12.16
C GLU A 79 -10.04 -4.61 -11.77
N HIS A 80 -10.70 -3.82 -10.92
CA HIS A 80 -10.14 -2.58 -10.38
C HIS A 80 -8.87 -2.83 -9.56
N ALA A 81 -8.78 -3.92 -8.79
CA ALA A 81 -7.55 -4.31 -8.11
C ALA A 81 -6.38 -4.50 -9.10
N LYS A 82 -6.60 -5.21 -10.21
CA LYS A 82 -5.57 -5.38 -11.26
C LYS A 82 -5.23 -4.07 -11.95
N ALA A 83 -6.21 -3.21 -12.22
CA ALA A 83 -5.99 -1.88 -12.77
C ALA A 83 -5.12 -1.00 -11.85
N LYS A 84 -5.31 -1.09 -10.52
CA LYS A 84 -4.44 -0.42 -9.52
C LYS A 84 -3.02 -0.95 -9.59
N VAL A 85 -2.81 -2.26 -9.76
CA VAL A 85 -1.47 -2.83 -9.94
C VAL A 85 -0.82 -2.25 -11.20
N ASP A 86 -1.53 -2.22 -12.32
CA ASP A 86 -1.01 -1.63 -13.56
C ASP A 86 -0.64 -0.15 -13.39
N ALA A 87 -1.53 0.64 -12.78
CA ALA A 87 -1.29 2.06 -12.49
C ALA A 87 -0.10 2.27 -11.55
N GLY A 88 -0.01 1.50 -10.47
CA GLY A 88 1.07 1.61 -9.49
C GLY A 88 2.44 1.32 -10.09
N PHE A 89 2.54 0.27 -10.91
CA PHE A 89 3.81 -0.09 -11.55
C PHE A 89 4.22 0.89 -12.64
N GLU A 90 3.27 1.43 -13.43
CA GLU A 90 3.55 2.52 -14.36
C GLU A 90 4.01 3.79 -13.63
N PHE A 91 3.31 4.18 -12.56
CA PHE A 91 3.64 5.34 -11.75
C PHE A 91 5.05 5.24 -11.17
N MET A 92 5.40 4.08 -10.60
CA MET A 92 6.74 3.83 -10.09
C MET A 92 7.81 3.83 -11.18
N ASP A 93 7.52 3.31 -12.38
CA ASP A 93 8.47 3.40 -13.49
C ASP A 93 8.71 4.85 -13.93
N LYS A 94 7.63 5.62 -14.09
CA LYS A 94 7.71 7.04 -14.50
C LYS A 94 8.45 7.90 -13.50
N LEU A 95 8.34 7.63 -12.19
CA LEU A 95 9.06 8.37 -11.15
C LEU A 95 10.43 7.78 -10.79
N GLY A 96 10.80 6.61 -11.31
CA GLY A 96 12.04 5.94 -10.91
C GLY A 96 12.02 5.44 -9.46
N ILE A 97 10.84 5.20 -8.89
CA ILE A 97 10.66 4.60 -7.56
C ILE A 97 10.90 3.09 -7.69
N GLU A 98 11.70 2.51 -6.79
CA GLU A 98 12.05 1.08 -6.84
C GLU A 98 11.22 0.21 -5.91
N TYR A 99 10.63 0.80 -4.87
CA TYR A 99 9.90 0.08 -3.86
C TYR A 99 8.42 0.47 -3.77
N PHE A 100 7.60 -0.40 -3.20
CA PHE A 100 6.24 -0.07 -2.76
C PHE A 100 5.96 -0.66 -1.38
N CYS A 101 4.89 -0.17 -0.77
CA CYS A 101 4.35 -0.63 0.51
C CYS A 101 2.83 -0.77 0.41
N PHE A 102 2.23 -1.73 1.11
CA PHE A 102 0.79 -1.95 1.10
C PHE A 102 0.25 -2.41 2.46
N HIS A 103 -1.02 -2.12 2.75
CA HIS A 103 -1.86 -2.96 3.59
C HIS A 103 -2.56 -4.01 2.72
N ASP A 104 -2.81 -5.19 3.25
CA ASP A 104 -3.56 -6.26 2.57
C ASP A 104 -4.82 -5.78 1.84
N ILE A 105 -5.74 -5.09 2.52
CA ILE A 105 -7.00 -4.61 1.91
C ILE A 105 -6.80 -3.45 0.92
N ASP A 106 -5.60 -2.87 0.85
CA ASP A 106 -5.30 -1.92 -0.23
C ASP A 106 -5.21 -2.64 -1.58
N LEU A 107 -4.87 -3.93 -1.58
CA LEU A 107 -4.65 -4.70 -2.78
C LEU A 107 -5.97 -5.21 -3.39
N VAL A 108 -6.95 -5.55 -2.57
CA VAL A 108 -8.21 -6.19 -3.01
C VAL A 108 -9.43 -5.63 -2.29
N PRO A 109 -10.62 -5.70 -2.89
CA PRO A 109 -11.85 -5.54 -2.14
C PRO A 109 -12.02 -6.68 -1.13
N GLU A 110 -12.19 -6.34 0.15
CA GLU A 110 -12.56 -7.30 1.20
C GLU A 110 -13.87 -8.00 0.82
N ALA A 111 -13.97 -9.30 1.09
CA ALA A 111 -15.16 -10.11 0.86
C ALA A 111 -15.93 -10.35 2.16
N ASP A 112 -17.11 -10.96 2.06
CA ASP A 112 -17.94 -11.30 3.23
C ASP A 112 -17.27 -12.32 4.15
N THR A 113 -16.32 -13.12 3.64
CA THR A 113 -15.55 -14.08 4.43
C THR A 113 -14.05 -13.90 4.26
N ILE A 114 -13.31 -14.32 5.28
CA ILE A 114 -11.84 -14.26 5.27
C ILE A 114 -11.25 -15.23 4.24
N GLU A 115 -11.90 -16.37 3.98
CA GLU A 115 -11.46 -17.34 2.97
C GLU A 115 -11.52 -16.74 1.57
N GLU A 116 -12.61 -16.04 1.24
CA GLU A 116 -12.76 -15.40 -0.06
C GLU A 116 -11.82 -14.20 -0.21
N THR A 117 -11.65 -13.40 0.86
CA THR A 117 -10.64 -12.33 0.88
C THR A 117 -9.23 -12.90 0.67
N ASN A 118 -8.91 -14.03 1.31
CA ASN A 118 -7.62 -14.69 1.18
C ASN A 118 -7.35 -15.20 -0.24
N LYS A 119 -8.38 -15.73 -0.94
CA LYS A 119 -8.26 -16.13 -2.34
C LYS A 119 -7.97 -14.94 -3.25
N ARG A 120 -8.71 -13.83 -3.06
CA ARG A 120 -8.45 -12.57 -3.80
C ARG A 120 -7.02 -12.08 -3.58
N LEU A 121 -6.53 -12.15 -2.33
CA LEU A 121 -5.16 -11.79 -1.98
C LEU A 121 -4.11 -12.71 -2.63
N ASP A 122 -4.39 -14.00 -2.76
CA ASP A 122 -3.53 -14.93 -3.50
C ASP A 122 -3.45 -14.54 -4.98
N ASP A 123 -4.61 -14.33 -5.61
CA ASP A 123 -4.71 -13.97 -7.03
C ASP A 123 -3.98 -12.66 -7.34
N ILE A 124 -4.21 -11.61 -6.54
CA ILE A 124 -3.57 -10.31 -6.80
C ILE A 124 -2.07 -10.36 -6.53
N SER A 125 -1.62 -11.14 -5.53
CA SER A 125 -0.21 -11.24 -5.21
C SER A 125 0.58 -12.01 -6.27
N ASP A 126 -0.03 -12.99 -6.94
CA ASP A 126 0.57 -13.63 -8.13
C ASP A 126 0.71 -12.64 -9.29
N TYR A 127 -0.30 -11.78 -9.49
CA TYR A 127 -0.22 -10.73 -10.50
C TYR A 127 0.86 -9.69 -10.17
N ILE A 128 0.93 -9.22 -8.92
CA ILE A 128 1.97 -8.31 -8.44
C ILE A 128 3.35 -8.92 -8.62
N LYS A 129 3.53 -10.21 -8.27
CA LYS A 129 4.81 -10.91 -8.45
C LYS A 129 5.25 -10.93 -9.92
N THR A 130 4.34 -11.24 -10.83
CA THR A 130 4.60 -11.18 -12.28
C THR A 130 5.08 -9.78 -12.71
N LYS A 131 4.46 -8.72 -12.18
CA LYS A 131 4.87 -7.34 -12.46
C LYS A 131 6.23 -6.99 -11.84
N MET A 132 6.52 -7.46 -10.64
CA MET A 132 7.83 -7.29 -9.99
C MET A 132 8.94 -7.93 -10.81
N GLU A 133 8.73 -9.15 -11.30
CA GLU A 133 9.68 -9.86 -12.17
C GLU A 133 9.92 -9.11 -13.48
N ALA A 134 8.87 -8.57 -14.10
CA ALA A 134 8.98 -7.83 -15.36
C ALA A 134 9.65 -6.44 -15.23
N THR A 135 9.60 -5.82 -14.04
CA THR A 135 10.00 -4.42 -13.86
C THR A 135 11.17 -4.21 -12.89
N GLY A 136 11.55 -5.25 -12.14
CA GLY A 136 12.55 -5.18 -11.08
C GLY A 136 12.12 -4.41 -9.83
N LYS A 137 10.84 -3.98 -9.74
CA LYS A 137 10.30 -3.30 -8.55
C LYS A 137 10.20 -4.28 -7.38
N LYS A 138 10.32 -3.77 -6.16
CA LYS A 138 10.47 -4.58 -4.94
C LYS A 138 9.46 -4.17 -3.88
N LEU A 139 9.05 -5.12 -3.04
CA LEU A 139 8.30 -4.80 -1.84
C LEU A 139 9.27 -4.28 -0.77
N LEU A 140 9.03 -3.09 -0.23
CA LEU A 140 9.76 -2.65 0.96
C LEU A 140 9.18 -3.32 2.20
N TRP A 141 7.87 -3.19 2.41
CA TRP A 141 7.15 -3.87 3.47
C TRP A 141 5.67 -4.03 3.16
N GLY A 142 5.07 -5.09 3.69
CA GLY A 142 3.63 -5.26 3.79
C GLY A 142 3.17 -5.05 5.24
N THR A 143 1.86 -4.92 5.42
CA THR A 143 1.20 -4.84 6.72
C THR A 143 -0.28 -5.25 6.59
N ALA A 144 -0.98 -5.40 7.71
CA ALA A 144 -2.40 -5.66 7.76
C ALA A 144 -3.17 -4.41 8.18
N ASN A 145 -4.23 -4.03 7.45
CA ASN A 145 -5.13 -2.98 7.90
C ASN A 145 -6.12 -3.56 8.91
N MET A 146 -5.83 -3.34 10.19
CA MET A 146 -6.69 -3.75 11.30
C MET A 146 -7.34 -2.56 11.99
N PHE A 147 -7.73 -1.54 11.21
CA PHE A 147 -8.23 -0.28 11.78
C PHE A 147 -9.40 0.35 11.00
N SER A 148 -9.58 -0.04 9.73
CA SER A 148 -10.66 0.49 8.88
C SER A 148 -11.98 -0.27 9.05
N ASN A 149 -11.96 -1.61 9.14
CA ASN A 149 -13.19 -2.37 9.24
C ASN A 149 -13.88 -2.16 10.61
N PRO A 150 -15.22 -2.01 10.68
CA PRO A 150 -15.94 -1.85 11.95
C PRO A 150 -15.65 -2.90 13.02
N ARG A 151 -15.25 -4.12 12.64
CA ARG A 151 -14.87 -5.18 13.60
C ARG A 151 -13.75 -4.75 14.55
N PHE A 152 -12.88 -3.83 14.13
CA PHE A 152 -11.73 -3.34 14.89
C PHE A 152 -12.02 -2.08 15.70
N THR A 153 -13.29 -1.70 15.87
CA THR A 153 -13.68 -0.48 16.61
C THR A 153 -13.06 -0.44 18.01
N ASN A 154 -12.98 -1.59 18.68
CA ASN A 154 -12.42 -1.73 20.02
C ASN A 154 -11.05 -2.43 19.98
N GLY A 155 -10.18 -2.09 19.03
CA GLY A 155 -8.85 -2.70 18.91
C GLY A 155 -8.81 -3.98 18.08
N ALA A 156 -7.60 -4.48 17.84
CA ALA A 156 -7.37 -5.73 17.10
C ALA A 156 -6.61 -6.74 17.96
N GLY A 157 -5.34 -6.50 18.25
CA GLY A 157 -4.58 -7.24 19.25
C GLY A 157 -4.97 -6.86 20.68
N SER A 158 -5.32 -5.58 20.91
CA SER A 158 -5.76 -5.06 22.21
C SER A 158 -7.26 -5.18 22.45
N THR A 159 -7.96 -6.02 21.69
CA THR A 159 -9.42 -6.07 21.72
C THR A 159 -9.99 -6.77 22.94
N ASN A 160 -11.17 -6.34 23.39
CA ASN A 160 -11.94 -7.02 24.43
C ASN A 160 -12.76 -8.23 23.91
N SER A 161 -12.60 -8.62 22.64
CA SER A 161 -13.31 -9.75 22.01
C SER A 161 -12.36 -10.81 21.47
N ALA A 162 -12.45 -12.04 22.00
CA ALA A 162 -11.63 -13.17 21.55
C ALA A 162 -11.83 -13.48 20.05
N ASP A 163 -13.03 -13.25 19.50
CA ASP A 163 -13.32 -13.46 18.08
C ASP A 163 -12.59 -12.44 17.20
N VAL A 164 -12.55 -11.17 17.63
CA VAL A 164 -11.83 -10.11 16.90
C VAL A 164 -10.32 -10.37 16.97
N PHE A 165 -9.80 -10.82 18.12
CA PHE A 165 -8.41 -11.20 18.26
C PHE A 165 -8.05 -12.35 17.31
N CYS A 166 -8.87 -13.39 17.24
CA CYS A 166 -8.68 -14.51 16.32
C CYS A 166 -8.71 -14.07 14.85
N PHE A 167 -9.63 -13.18 14.48
CA PHE A 167 -9.70 -12.61 13.13
C PHE A 167 -8.44 -11.80 12.80
N ALA A 168 -8.00 -10.93 13.71
CA ALA A 168 -6.79 -10.14 13.56
C ALA A 168 -5.56 -11.03 13.36
N ALA A 169 -5.42 -12.10 14.16
CA ALA A 169 -4.35 -13.07 14.02
C ALA A 169 -4.36 -13.76 12.65
N ALA A 170 -5.54 -14.15 12.15
CA ALA A 170 -5.67 -14.75 10.82
C ALA A 170 -5.31 -13.76 9.69
N GLN A 171 -5.72 -12.50 9.81
CA GLN A 171 -5.40 -11.45 8.84
C GLN A 171 -3.90 -11.12 8.83
N ILE A 172 -3.27 -10.95 10.00
CA ILE A 172 -1.82 -10.75 10.13
C ILE A 172 -1.05 -11.91 9.49
N LYS A 173 -1.47 -13.15 9.76
CA LYS A 173 -0.84 -14.33 9.15
C LYS A 173 -0.85 -14.21 7.63
N LYS A 174 -2.01 -13.87 7.03
CA LYS A 174 -2.10 -13.72 5.58
C LYS A 174 -1.20 -12.59 5.07
N ALA A 175 -1.23 -11.41 5.69
CA ALA A 175 -0.40 -10.29 5.28
C ALA A 175 1.11 -10.61 5.38
N LEU A 176 1.53 -11.37 6.40
CA LEU A 176 2.89 -11.90 6.51
C LEU A 176 3.22 -12.87 5.37
N ASP A 177 2.33 -13.84 5.09
CA ASP A 177 2.52 -14.79 3.99
C ASP A 177 2.71 -14.06 2.64
N LEU A 178 1.91 -13.02 2.37
CA LEU A 178 2.05 -12.19 1.17
C LEU A 178 3.37 -11.41 1.15
N THR A 179 3.75 -10.85 2.29
CA THR A 179 5.01 -10.10 2.43
C THR A 179 6.21 -10.99 2.16
N VAL A 180 6.20 -12.23 2.68
CA VAL A 180 7.23 -13.25 2.41
C VAL A 180 7.21 -13.67 0.94
N LYS A 181 6.02 -13.97 0.38
CA LYS A 181 5.85 -14.35 -1.04
C LYS A 181 6.44 -13.33 -2.01
N LEU A 182 6.29 -12.05 -1.68
CA LEU A 182 6.76 -10.92 -2.49
C LEU A 182 8.18 -10.44 -2.11
N GLY A 183 8.85 -11.11 -1.16
CA GLY A 183 10.23 -10.77 -0.77
C GLY A 183 10.39 -9.41 -0.08
N GLY A 184 9.41 -9.04 0.76
CA GLY A 184 9.46 -7.79 1.53
C GLY A 184 10.68 -7.72 2.45
N LYS A 185 11.30 -6.54 2.54
CA LYS A 185 12.45 -6.28 3.43
C LYS A 185 12.07 -6.11 4.90
N GLY A 186 10.80 -5.82 5.16
CA GLY A 186 10.25 -5.72 6.50
C GLY A 186 8.76 -6.00 6.51
N TYR A 187 8.21 -6.06 7.71
CA TYR A 187 6.79 -6.12 7.97
C TYR A 187 6.47 -5.08 9.04
N VAL A 188 5.40 -4.30 8.83
CA VAL A 188 5.05 -3.18 9.72
C VAL A 188 3.86 -3.55 10.58
N PHE A 189 3.87 -3.08 11.83
CA PHE A 189 2.70 -3.03 12.70
C PHE A 189 2.43 -1.56 13.04
N TRP A 190 1.32 -1.02 12.53
CA TRP A 190 0.81 0.28 12.95
C TRP A 190 -0.50 0.06 13.71
N GLY A 191 -0.46 0.29 15.03
CA GLY A 191 -1.59 0.05 15.93
C GLY A 191 -2.65 1.14 15.85
N GLY A 192 -3.30 1.32 14.71
CA GLY A 192 -4.29 2.38 14.49
C GLY A 192 -5.49 2.35 15.45
N ARG A 193 -5.80 1.17 16.01
CA ARG A 193 -6.83 0.96 17.05
C ARG A 193 -6.28 0.31 18.32
N GLU A 194 -4.96 0.13 18.41
CA GLU A 194 -4.33 -0.55 19.55
C GLU A 194 -4.08 0.49 20.65
N GLY A 195 -5.13 0.75 21.41
CA GLY A 195 -5.22 1.80 22.42
C GLY A 195 -6.67 1.96 22.87
N TYR A 196 -6.98 3.05 23.54
CA TYR A 196 -8.30 3.29 24.11
C TYR A 196 -8.85 4.67 23.78
N GLU A 197 -10.18 4.78 23.76
CA GLU A 197 -10.86 6.09 23.74
C GLU A 197 -11.09 6.62 25.16
N THR A 198 -11.29 5.73 26.14
CA THR A 198 -11.44 6.09 27.55
C THR A 198 -10.84 5.04 28.48
N LEU A 199 -10.19 5.48 29.57
CA LEU A 199 -9.62 4.58 30.58
C LEU A 199 -10.69 3.85 31.41
N LEU A 200 -11.93 4.37 31.45
CA LEU A 200 -12.98 3.86 32.34
C LEU A 200 -13.39 2.41 32.05
N ASN A 201 -13.18 1.95 30.80
CA ASN A 201 -13.55 0.61 30.35
C ASN A 201 -12.35 -0.17 29.76
N THR A 202 -11.13 0.24 30.07
CA THR A 202 -9.90 -0.34 29.50
C THR A 202 -9.04 -0.96 30.60
N ASP A 203 -8.72 -2.26 30.48
CA ASP A 203 -7.67 -2.88 31.28
C ASP A 203 -6.34 -2.81 30.52
N MET A 204 -5.62 -1.69 30.71
CA MET A 204 -4.35 -1.45 30.01
C MET A 204 -3.31 -2.54 30.24
N LYS A 205 -3.35 -3.24 31.38
CA LYS A 205 -2.37 -4.27 31.68
C LYS A 205 -2.67 -5.56 30.92
N PHE A 206 -3.94 -5.86 30.69
CA PHE A 206 -4.35 -7.01 29.89
C PHE A 206 -4.13 -6.77 28.39
N GLU A 207 -4.30 -5.54 27.92
CA GLU A 207 -4.21 -5.16 26.51
C GLU A 207 -2.78 -4.92 25.97
N GLN A 208 -1.77 -4.80 26.83
CA GLN A 208 -0.34 -4.60 26.49
C GLN A 208 0.46 -5.90 26.45
#